data_AF-A0A2S7WPC4-F1
#
_entry.id   AF-A0A2S7WPC4-F1
#
_cell.length_a   1.000
_cell.length_b   1.000
_cell.length_c   1.000
_cell.angle_alpha   90.00
_cell.angle_beta   90.00
_cell.angle_gamma   90.00
#
_symmetry.space_group_name_H-M   'P 1'
#
loop_
_entity.id
_entity.type
_entity.pdbx_description
1 polymer ?
#
loop_
_entity_poly.entity_id
_entity_poly.type
_entity_poly.pdbx_seq_one_letter_code
_entity_poly.pdbx_strand_id
1 'polypeptide(L)'
;MRKLASILVLVFAFTLTTQAQKKRKDKRPQLSVEQHTNLAVKKMTLALDLSEKQQNQIKPLLNAQATAKKEAMEKRKEMRKAEKKPTADEMYEMQSKRLDNQIAFKKSMKEILDDEQFEKFEKMAKKRMVKGKKMMKRKRKMKRDREDN
;
A
#
# COMPACT_ATOMS: atom_id res chain seq x y z
N MET A 1 -40.95 -13.50 -33.65
CA MET A 1 -39.70 -12.76 -33.97
C MET A 1 -39.35 -11.66 -32.95
N ARG A 2 -40.23 -10.68 -32.66
CA ARG A 2 -39.91 -9.54 -31.78
C ARG A 2 -39.48 -9.92 -30.35
N LYS A 3 -40.13 -10.92 -29.73
CA LYS A 3 -39.80 -11.40 -28.37
C LYS A 3 -38.45 -12.15 -28.29
N LEU A 4 -38.06 -12.86 -29.36
CA LEU A 4 -36.78 -13.57 -29.43
C LEU A 4 -35.60 -12.59 -29.58
N ALA A 5 -35.77 -11.53 -30.35
CA ALA A 5 -34.77 -10.46 -30.47
C ALA A 5 -34.53 -9.76 -29.12
N SER A 6 -35.58 -9.51 -28.32
CA SER A 6 -35.46 -8.91 -26.99
C SER A 6 -34.69 -9.78 -26.00
N ILE A 7 -34.92 -11.11 -26.02
CA ILE A 7 -34.19 -12.07 -25.17
C ILE A 7 -32.72 -12.13 -25.56
N LEU A 8 -32.42 -12.11 -26.87
CA LEU A 8 -31.06 -12.18 -27.40
C LEU A 8 -30.25 -10.90 -27.07
N VAL A 9 -30.88 -9.73 -27.10
CA VAL A 9 -30.29 -8.45 -26.66
C VAL A 9 -30.01 -8.45 -25.15
N LEU A 10 -30.91 -9.02 -24.34
CA LEU A 10 -30.75 -9.10 -22.87
C LEU A 10 -29.60 -10.03 -22.46
N VAL A 11 -29.44 -11.17 -23.14
CA VAL A 11 -28.32 -12.10 -22.92
C VAL A 11 -26.98 -11.48 -23.34
N PHE A 12 -26.94 -10.75 -24.46
CA PHE A 12 -25.74 -9.99 -24.87
C PHE A 12 -25.39 -8.86 -23.89
N ALA A 13 -26.38 -8.13 -23.38
CA ALA A 13 -26.15 -7.08 -22.37
C ALA A 13 -25.64 -7.65 -21.03
N PHE A 14 -26.13 -8.82 -20.62
CA PHE A 14 -25.70 -9.49 -19.39
C PHE A 14 -24.28 -10.09 -19.50
N THR A 15 -23.91 -10.61 -20.67
CA THR A 15 -22.55 -11.16 -20.92
C THR A 15 -21.48 -10.06 -21.06
N LEU A 16 -21.82 -8.92 -21.68
CA LEU A 16 -20.90 -7.78 -21.80
C LEU A 16 -20.61 -7.09 -20.46
N THR A 17 -21.61 -6.98 -19.57
CA THR A 17 -21.45 -6.35 -18.25
C THR A 17 -20.66 -7.23 -17.26
N THR A 18 -20.87 -8.55 -17.30
CA THR A 18 -20.16 -9.51 -16.42
C THR A 18 -18.66 -9.67 -16.79
N GLN A 19 -18.28 -9.56 -18.07
CA GLN A 19 -16.87 -9.55 -18.48
C GLN A 19 -16.14 -8.24 -18.13
N ALA A 20 -16.84 -7.10 -18.13
CA ALA A 20 -16.24 -5.80 -17.80
C ALA A 20 -15.84 -5.68 -16.32
N GLN A 21 -16.54 -6.36 -15.40
CA GLN A 21 -16.18 -6.39 -13.98
C GLN A 21 -14.95 -7.28 -13.68
N LYS A 22 -14.68 -8.33 -14.48
CA LYS A 22 -13.54 -9.24 -14.26
C LYS A 22 -12.18 -8.65 -14.69
N LYS A 23 -12.15 -7.68 -15.62
CA LYS A 23 -10.91 -7.16 -16.22
C LYS A 23 -10.19 -6.03 -15.46
N ARG A 24 -10.71 -5.54 -14.33
CA ARG A 24 -10.08 -4.47 -13.52
C ARG A 24 -9.08 -4.95 -12.45
N LYS A 25 -8.57 -6.18 -12.54
CA LYS A 25 -7.43 -6.63 -11.71
C LYS A 25 -6.11 -6.11 -12.32
N ASP A 26 -5.86 -4.83 -12.09
CA ASP A 26 -4.57 -4.14 -12.03
C ASP A 26 -3.41 -4.70 -12.88
N LYS A 27 -3.25 -4.20 -14.12
CA LYS A 27 -1.95 -4.18 -14.83
C LYS A 27 -1.05 -3.08 -14.28
N ARG A 28 -0.77 -3.08 -12.97
CA ARG A 28 0.26 -2.17 -12.44
C ARG A 28 1.64 -2.76 -12.75
N PRO A 29 2.58 -1.98 -13.30
CA PRO A 29 3.93 -2.48 -13.54
C PRO A 29 4.55 -2.94 -12.22
N GLN A 30 5.14 -4.13 -12.22
CA GLN A 30 5.89 -4.66 -11.08
C GLN A 30 7.26 -4.01 -11.10
N LEU A 31 7.50 -3.09 -10.17
CA LEU A 31 8.79 -2.43 -10.04
C LEU A 31 9.72 -3.27 -9.15
N SER A 32 11.02 -3.23 -9.45
CA SER A 32 12.04 -3.78 -8.57
C SER A 32 12.12 -3.00 -7.25
N VAL A 33 12.76 -3.59 -6.23
CA VAL A 33 13.03 -2.90 -4.95
C VAL A 33 13.84 -1.63 -5.19
N GLU A 34 14.83 -1.71 -6.09
CA GLU A 34 15.67 -0.57 -6.44
C GLU A 34 14.88 0.54 -7.14
N GLN A 35 14.03 0.20 -8.12
CA GLN A 35 13.17 1.18 -8.78
C GLN A 35 12.21 1.84 -7.80
N HIS A 36 11.62 1.07 -6.88
CA HIS A 36 10.79 1.61 -5.82
C HIS A 36 11.56 2.56 -4.90
N THR A 37 12.79 2.20 -4.53
CA THR A 37 13.66 3.02 -3.69
C THR A 37 14.01 4.33 -4.39
N ASN A 38 14.46 4.26 -5.64
CA ASN A 38 14.83 5.43 -6.44
C ASN A 38 13.64 6.40 -6.60
N LEU A 39 12.44 5.88 -6.87
CA LEU A 39 11.23 6.71 -6.93
C LEU A 39 10.84 7.29 -5.57
N ALA A 40 11.07 6.56 -4.48
CA ALA A 40 10.77 7.04 -3.13
C ALA A 40 11.71 8.19 -2.75
N VAL A 41 13.01 8.05 -3.00
CA VAL A 41 14.01 9.14 -2.82
C VAL A 41 13.58 10.36 -3.61
N LYS A 42 13.35 10.24 -4.94
CA LYS A 42 12.93 11.37 -5.78
C LYS A 42 11.68 12.08 -5.28
N LYS A 43 10.68 11.33 -4.80
CA LYS A 43 9.46 11.90 -4.22
C LYS A 43 9.71 12.61 -2.90
N MET A 44 10.62 12.09 -2.08
CA MET A 44 11.03 12.75 -0.84
C MET A 44 11.84 14.01 -1.13
N THR A 45 12.76 13.96 -2.10
CA THR A 45 13.47 15.14 -2.60
C THR A 45 12.51 16.22 -3.06
N LEU A 46 11.54 15.89 -3.91
CA LEU A 46 10.52 16.87 -4.35
C LEU A 46 9.67 17.43 -3.20
N ALA A 47 9.46 16.66 -2.15
CA ALA A 47 8.60 17.06 -1.04
C ALA A 47 9.35 17.81 0.06
N LEU A 48 10.65 17.59 0.22
CA LEU A 48 11.45 18.10 1.35
C LEU A 48 12.66 18.92 0.88
N ASP A 49 12.88 19.05 -0.42
CA ASP A 49 14.03 19.76 -1.00
C ASP A 49 15.37 19.19 -0.51
N LEU A 50 15.48 17.86 -0.56
CA LEU A 50 16.65 17.13 -0.04
C LEU A 50 17.93 17.42 -0.82
N SER A 51 19.01 17.72 -0.12
CA SER A 51 20.36 17.78 -0.70
C SER A 51 20.84 16.41 -1.19
N GLU A 52 21.85 16.38 -2.07
CA GLU A 52 22.43 15.13 -2.56
C GLU A 52 22.99 14.26 -1.43
N LYS A 53 23.62 14.89 -0.43
CA LYS A 53 24.12 14.21 0.78
C LYS A 53 22.98 13.49 1.51
N GLN A 54 21.86 14.19 1.74
CA GLN A 54 20.69 13.60 2.41
C GLN A 54 20.06 12.48 1.57
N GLN A 55 19.96 12.65 0.25
CA GLN A 55 19.46 11.61 -0.65
C GLN A 55 20.30 10.34 -0.56
N ASN A 56 21.63 10.46 -0.53
CA ASN A 56 22.55 9.34 -0.40
C ASN A 56 22.43 8.63 0.95
N GLN A 57 22.18 9.37 2.04
CA GLN A 57 21.96 8.79 3.37
C GLN A 57 20.57 8.12 3.50
N ILE A 58 19.53 8.67 2.88
CA ILE A 58 18.15 8.15 2.96
C ILE A 58 17.94 6.93 2.06
N LYS A 59 18.60 6.87 0.90
CA LYS A 59 18.46 5.77 -0.07
C LYS A 59 18.63 4.37 0.55
N PRO A 60 19.69 4.05 1.32
CA PRO A 60 19.83 2.73 1.95
C PRO A 60 18.72 2.44 2.97
N LEU A 61 18.26 3.45 3.73
CA LEU A 61 17.16 3.30 4.68
C LEU A 61 15.85 2.90 3.97
N LEU A 62 15.54 3.56 2.86
CA LEU A 62 14.37 3.24 2.04
C LEU A 62 14.50 1.89 1.33
N ASN A 63 15.71 1.52 0.91
CA ASN A 63 15.96 0.21 0.32
C ASN A 63 15.66 -0.91 1.32
N ALA A 64 16.24 -0.83 2.52
CA ALA A 64 16.00 -1.80 3.59
C ALA A 64 14.50 -1.91 3.92
N GLN A 65 13.80 -0.78 4.02
CA GLN A 65 12.35 -0.78 4.26
C GLN A 65 11.56 -1.41 3.10
N ALA A 66 11.95 -1.16 1.85
CA ALA A 66 11.30 -1.73 0.69
C ALA A 66 11.52 -3.25 0.59
N THR A 67 12.74 -3.72 0.87
CA THR A 67 13.09 -5.15 0.94
C THR A 67 12.28 -5.86 2.01
N ALA A 68 12.31 -5.37 3.25
CA ALA A 68 11.56 -5.96 4.36
C ALA A 68 10.05 -5.99 4.08
N LYS A 69 9.51 -4.95 3.43
CA LYS A 69 8.10 -4.92 3.03
C LYS A 69 7.77 -5.95 1.95
N LYS A 70 8.66 -6.18 0.99
CA LYS A 70 8.49 -7.18 -0.06
C LYS A 70 8.48 -8.59 0.54
N GLU A 71 9.44 -8.88 1.42
CA GLU A 71 9.49 -10.17 2.14
C GLU A 71 8.24 -10.41 2.99
N ALA A 72 7.81 -9.42 3.76
CA ALA A 72 6.58 -9.51 4.55
C ALA A 72 5.33 -9.70 3.66
N MET A 73 5.32 -9.13 2.44
CA MET A 73 4.24 -9.35 1.47
C MET A 73 4.21 -10.79 0.97
N GLU A 74 5.36 -11.36 0.59
CA GLU A 74 5.44 -12.74 0.10
C GLU A 74 5.11 -13.74 1.21
N LYS A 75 5.65 -13.57 2.43
CA LYS A 75 5.27 -14.39 3.60
C LYS A 75 3.77 -14.36 3.83
N ARG A 76 3.14 -13.18 3.73
CA ARG A 76 1.69 -13.04 3.89
C ARG A 76 0.91 -13.69 2.74
N LYS A 77 1.45 -13.69 1.52
CA LYS A 77 0.84 -14.33 0.36
C LYS A 77 0.88 -15.85 0.51
N GLU A 78 1.97 -16.41 1.02
CA GLU A 78 2.11 -17.82 1.34
C GLU A 78 1.16 -18.24 2.45
N MET A 79 1.11 -17.51 3.57
CA MET A 79 0.15 -17.77 4.65
C MET A 79 -1.30 -17.77 4.13
N ARG A 80 -1.64 -16.85 3.23
CA ARG A 80 -2.97 -16.81 2.59
C ARG A 80 -3.24 -18.02 1.71
N LYS A 81 -2.24 -18.50 0.94
CA LYS A 81 -2.39 -19.71 0.11
C LYS A 81 -2.58 -20.96 0.99
N ALA A 82 -1.92 -21.00 2.14
CA ALA A 82 -2.04 -22.09 3.10
C ALA A 82 -3.23 -21.92 4.07
N GLU A 83 -4.07 -20.88 3.89
CA GLU A 83 -5.17 -20.51 4.79
C GLU A 83 -4.79 -20.36 6.28
N LYS A 84 -3.49 -20.19 6.55
CA LYS A 84 -2.96 -20.05 7.90
C LYS A 84 -3.18 -18.63 8.41
N LYS A 85 -3.73 -18.54 9.63
CA LYS A 85 -3.83 -17.29 10.39
C LYS A 85 -2.72 -17.27 11.44
N PRO A 86 -2.06 -16.12 11.65
CA PRO A 86 -1.06 -16.00 12.70
C PRO A 86 -1.71 -16.14 14.08
N THR A 87 -0.96 -16.69 15.03
CA THR A 87 -1.35 -16.76 16.45
C THR A 87 -1.32 -15.39 17.11
N ALA A 88 -1.82 -15.27 18.34
CA ALA A 88 -1.76 -14.03 19.11
C ALA A 88 -0.31 -13.56 19.33
N ASP A 89 0.60 -14.48 19.67
CA ASP A 89 2.01 -14.18 19.93
C ASP A 89 2.73 -13.77 18.64
N GLU A 90 2.49 -14.47 17.53
CA GLU A 90 3.02 -14.08 16.22
C GLU A 90 2.49 -12.70 15.79
N MET A 91 1.21 -12.42 16.06
CA MET A 91 0.61 -11.11 15.82
C MET A 91 1.25 -10.01 16.66
N TYR A 92 1.57 -10.29 17.92
CA TYR A 92 2.27 -9.36 18.81
C TYR A 92 3.69 -9.10 18.30
N GLU A 93 4.45 -10.15 18.01
CA GLU A 93 5.83 -10.03 17.54
C GLU A 93 5.92 -9.25 16.22
N MET A 94 5.02 -9.54 15.26
CA MET A 94 4.93 -8.77 14.02
C MET A 94 4.61 -7.30 14.26
N GLN A 95 3.75 -6.98 15.24
CA GLN A 95 3.42 -5.61 15.58
C GLN A 95 4.58 -4.89 16.27
N SER A 96 5.25 -5.55 17.21
CA SER A 96 6.44 -5.02 17.90
C SER A 96 7.52 -4.69 16.87
N LYS A 97 7.94 -5.67 16.07
CA LYS A 97 8.96 -5.48 15.01
C LYS A 97 8.59 -4.35 14.06
N ARG A 98 7.31 -4.20 13.71
CA ARG A 98 6.87 -3.10 12.85
C ARG A 98 7.04 -1.74 13.53
N LEU A 99 6.71 -1.64 14.83
CA LEU A 99 6.85 -0.41 15.60
C LEU A 99 8.32 -0.05 15.81
N ASP A 100 9.15 -1.03 16.16
CA ASP A 100 10.60 -0.85 16.33
C ASP A 100 11.24 -0.32 15.03
N ASN A 101 10.89 -0.91 13.89
CA ASN A 101 11.33 -0.42 12.59
C ASN A 101 10.85 1.00 12.28
N GLN A 102 9.64 1.38 12.70
CA GLN A 102 9.14 2.75 12.52
C GLN A 102 9.89 3.75 13.42
N ILE A 103 10.20 3.36 14.65
CA ILE A 103 10.97 4.16 15.60
C ILE A 103 12.38 4.38 15.07
N ALA A 104 13.08 3.30 14.69
CA ALA A 104 14.42 3.36 14.13
C ALA A 104 14.46 4.23 12.87
N PHE A 105 13.54 4.02 11.93
CA PHE A 105 13.47 4.82 10.71
C PHE A 105 13.21 6.30 11.03
N LYS A 106 12.28 6.60 11.93
CA LYS A 106 12.00 7.99 12.34
C LYS A 106 13.22 8.65 12.96
N LYS A 107 13.96 7.92 13.81
CA LYS A 107 15.21 8.40 14.43
C LYS A 107 16.25 8.74 13.36
N SER A 108 16.52 7.83 12.43
CA SER A 108 17.48 8.09 11.34
C SER A 108 17.05 9.25 10.45
N MET A 109 15.75 9.41 10.19
CA MET A 109 15.25 10.56 9.44
C MET A 109 15.48 11.87 10.21
N LYS A 110 15.35 11.88 11.54
CA LYS A 110 15.64 13.05 12.38
C LYS A 110 17.13 13.43 12.35
N GLU A 111 18.01 12.45 12.22
CA GLU A 111 19.46 12.69 12.16
C GLU A 111 19.92 13.22 10.79
N ILE A 112 19.19 12.92 9.71
CA ILE A 112 19.55 13.31 8.34
C ILE A 112 18.89 14.63 7.91
N LEU A 113 17.64 14.85 8.32
CA LEU A 113 16.88 16.04 7.95
C LEU A 113 17.18 17.19 8.90
N ASP A 114 17.10 18.42 8.39
CA ASP A 114 17.01 19.60 9.26
C ASP A 114 15.62 19.68 9.93
N ASP A 115 15.46 20.63 10.85
CA ASP A 115 14.24 20.76 11.64
C ASP A 115 12.99 21.07 10.79
N GLU A 116 13.12 21.92 9.76
CA GLU A 116 12.01 22.28 8.88
C GLU A 116 11.57 21.09 8.01
N GLN A 117 12.55 20.39 7.43
CA GLN A 117 12.33 19.18 6.65
C GLN A 117 11.72 18.07 7.50
N PHE A 118 12.20 17.88 8.73
CA PHE A 118 11.69 16.87 9.65
C PHE A 118 10.24 17.16 10.05
N GLU A 119 9.90 18.41 10.36
CA GLU A 119 8.53 18.81 10.67
C GLU A 119 7.58 18.56 9.47
N LYS A 120 8.02 18.90 8.25
CA LYS A 120 7.29 18.61 7.01
C LYS A 120 7.12 17.10 6.80
N PHE A 121 8.16 16.31 7.08
CA PHE A 121 8.12 14.85 7.05
C PHE A 121 7.08 14.29 8.02
N GLU A 122 7.03 14.77 9.27
CA GLU A 122 6.04 14.35 10.27
C GLU A 122 4.61 14.71 9.85
N LYS A 123 4.40 15.93 9.34
CA LYS A 123 3.10 16.38 8.79
C LYS A 123 2.63 15.46 7.66
N MET A 124 3.53 15.09 6.74
CA MET A 124 3.22 14.15 5.66
C MET A 124 2.87 12.75 6.18
N ALA A 125 3.62 12.24 7.18
CA ALA A 125 3.37 10.95 7.80
C ALA A 125 1.98 10.91 8.48
N LYS A 126 1.65 11.96 9.26
CA LYS A 126 0.33 12.12 9.89
C LYS A 126 -0.79 12.18 8.86
N LYS A 127 -0.63 12.94 7.77
CA LYS A 127 -1.61 13.02 6.68
C LYS A 127 -1.83 11.66 6.02
N ARG A 128 -0.77 10.89 5.78
CA ARG A 128 -0.86 9.50 5.26
C ARG A 128 -1.63 8.61 6.22
N MET A 129 -1.35 8.67 7.52
CA MET A 129 -2.05 7.89 8.54
C MET A 129 -3.55 8.20 8.58
N VAL A 130 -3.92 9.49 8.59
CA VAL A 130 -5.33 9.92 8.58
C VAL A 130 -6.04 9.46 7.31
N LYS A 131 -5.41 9.62 6.14
CA LYS A 131 -5.95 9.13 4.86
C LYS A 131 -6.15 7.61 4.89
N GLY A 132 -5.20 6.87 5.44
CA GLY A 132 -5.29 5.43 5.65
C GLY A 132 -6.49 5.04 6.52
N LYS A 133 -6.66 5.68 7.68
CA LYS A 133 -7.82 5.46 8.57
C LYS A 133 -9.15 5.74 7.86
N LYS A 134 -9.24 6.85 7.11
CA LYS A 134 -10.45 7.20 6.33
C LYS A 134 -10.77 6.14 5.27
N MET A 135 -9.78 5.65 4.53
CA MET A 135 -9.98 4.59 3.54
C MET A 135 -10.45 3.27 4.19
N MET A 136 -9.89 2.89 5.34
CA MET A 136 -10.33 1.70 6.07
C MET A 136 -11.76 1.82 6.57
N LYS A 137 -12.17 2.99 7.11
CA LYS A 137 -13.56 3.24 7.51
C LYS A 137 -14.52 3.11 6.33
N ARG A 138 -14.20 3.72 5.18
CA ARG A 138 -15.00 3.63 3.95
C ARG A 138 -15.15 2.19 3.46
N LYS A 139 -14.05 1.42 3.46
CA LYS A 139 -14.07 0.00 3.06
C LYS A 139 -14.94 -0.84 3.99
N ARG A 140 -14.92 -0.57 5.30
CA ARG A 140 -15.81 -1.25 6.27
C ARG A 140 -17.27 -0.92 6.03
N LYS A 141 -17.61 0.35 5.78
CA LYS A 141 -18.98 0.77 5.45
C LYS A 141 -19.49 0.06 4.19
N MET A 142 -18.74 0.14 3.08
CA MET A 142 -19.10 -0.54 1.83
C MET A 142 -19.24 -2.07 1.96
N LYS A 143 -18.56 -2.69 2.94
CA LYS A 143 -18.70 -4.12 3.19
C LYS A 143 -20.02 -4.42 3.89
N ARG A 144 -20.40 -3.63 4.91
CA ARG A 144 -21.70 -3.74 5.59
C ARG A 144 -22.86 -3.51 4.63
N ASP A 145 -22.80 -2.44 3.85
CA ASP A 145 -23.82 -2.09 2.85
C ASP A 145 -24.04 -3.19 1.76
N ARG A 146 -23.10 -4.15 1.63
CA ARG A 146 -23.21 -5.32 0.73
C ARG A 146 -23.63 -6.61 1.44
N GLU A 147 -23.51 -6.67 2.75
CA GLU A 147 -23.96 -7.79 3.57
C GLU A 147 -25.43 -7.60 4.00
N ASP A 148 -25.89 -6.34 4.04
CA ASP A 148 -27.27 -5.96 4.40
C ASP A 148 -28.24 -5.87 3.19
N ASN A 149 -27.77 -6.13 1.96
CA ASN A 149 -28.51 -6.12 0.69
C ASN A 149 -28.38 -7.48 -0.01
#